data_AF-A0A812YGV4-F1
#
_entry.id   AF-A0A812YGV4-F1
#
_cell.length_a   1.000
_cell.length_b   1.000
_cell.length_c   1.000
_cell.angle_alpha   90.00
_cell.angle_beta   90.00
_cell.angle_gamma   90.00
#
_symmetry.space_group_name_H-M   'P 1'
#
loop_
_entity.id
_entity.type
_entity.pdbx_description
1 polymer ?
#
loop_
_entity_poly.entity_id
_entity_poly.type
_entity_poly.pdbx_seq_one_letter_code
_entity_poly.pdbx_strand_id
1 'polypeptide(L)'
;ELIMDGRRAVGLKYSDEAGATHSLFGTVVLAAGGYANDHQERSLLDRFTPELAKLPTTNGPFATGDVIKALLQQDLGAQTTLMDKVQIHPTGFLEVKQPNFHTKFLAPEALR
;
A
#
# COMPACT_ATOMS: atom_id res chain seq x y z
N GLU A 1 9.88 9.62 -0.65
CA GLU A 1 9.93 10.62 0.43
C GLU A 1 9.51 11.98 -0.14
N LEU A 2 8.71 12.77 0.58
CA LEU A 2 8.28 14.08 0.10
C LEU A 2 9.39 15.10 0.35
N ILE A 3 9.66 15.95 -0.64
CA ILE A 3 10.57 17.08 -0.47
C ILE A 3 9.72 18.26 -0.04
N MET A 4 10.04 18.84 1.12
CA MET A 4 9.26 19.89 1.76
C MET A 4 10.02 21.22 1.78
N ASP A 5 9.33 22.31 1.48
CA ASP A 5 9.75 23.69 1.72
C ASP A 5 8.81 24.30 2.79
N GLY A 6 9.28 24.31 4.04
CA GLY A 6 8.43 24.55 5.20
C GLY A 6 7.30 23.53 5.29
N ARG A 7 6.04 23.98 5.17
CA ARG A 7 4.85 23.10 5.15
C ARG A 7 4.37 22.73 3.74
N ARG A 8 5.08 23.13 2.69
CA ARG A 8 4.68 22.90 1.29
C ARG A 8 5.47 21.75 0.69
N ALA A 9 4.78 20.74 0.16
CA ALA A 9 5.43 19.72 -0.68
C ALA A 9 5.85 20.37 -2.02
N VAL A 10 7.12 20.25 -2.37
CA VAL A 10 7.71 20.82 -3.59
C VAL A 10 8.34 19.77 -4.50
N GLY A 11 8.30 18.50 -4.11
CA GLY A 11 8.84 17.42 -4.90
C GLY A 11 8.78 16.08 -4.22
N LEU A 12 9.37 15.08 -4.87
CA LEU A 12 9.47 13.71 -4.39
C LEU A 12 10.88 13.19 -4.62
N LYS A 13 11.42 12.51 -3.62
CA LYS A 13 12.60 11.66 -3.74
C LYS A 13 12.15 10.20 -3.86
N TYR A 14 12.63 9.48 -4.86
CA TYR A 14 12.27 8.10 -5.16
C TYR A 14 13.49 7.27 -5.56
N SER A 15 13.38 5.96 -5.49
CA SER A 15 14.39 5.03 -6.03
C SER A 15 13.86 4.41 -7.32
N ASP A 16 14.71 4.33 -8.34
CA ASP A 16 14.37 3.59 -9.57
C ASP A 16 14.60 2.08 -9.41
N GLU A 17 14.35 1.34 -10.48
CA GLU A 17 14.53 -0.12 -10.53
C GLU A 17 15.99 -0.55 -10.31
N ALA A 18 16.96 0.30 -10.63
CA ALA A 18 18.38 0.05 -10.38
C ALA A 18 18.80 0.39 -8.94
N GLY A 19 17.88 0.90 -8.12
CA GLY A 19 18.13 1.35 -6.76
C GLY A 19 18.78 2.73 -6.68
N ALA A 20 18.95 3.43 -7.82
CA ALA A 20 19.46 4.78 -7.82
C ALA A 20 18.40 5.75 -7.30
N THR A 21 18.83 6.66 -6.45
CA THR A 21 17.96 7.66 -5.82
C THR A 21 17.87 8.91 -6.68
N HIS A 22 16.65 9.34 -6.96
CA HIS A 22 16.34 10.51 -7.78
C HIS A 22 15.47 11.51 -7.02
N SER A 23 15.56 12.78 -7.41
CA SER A 23 14.72 13.87 -6.91
C SER A 23 13.98 14.53 -8.07
N LEU A 24 12.68 14.68 -7.94
CA LEU A 24 11.82 15.38 -8.89
C LEU A 24 11.10 16.52 -8.19
N PHE A 25 11.17 17.73 -8.75
CA PHE A 25 10.50 18.91 -8.22
C PHE A 25 9.22 19.22 -9.00
N GLY A 26 8.16 19.59 -8.28
CA GLY A 26 6.86 19.88 -8.88
C GLY A 26 5.70 19.65 -7.91
N THR A 27 4.49 19.73 -8.44
CA THR A 27 3.28 19.37 -7.68
C THR A 27 3.23 17.86 -7.50
N VAL A 28 2.98 17.40 -6.27
CA VAL A 28 2.90 15.98 -5.95
C VAL A 28 1.45 15.56 -5.77
N VAL A 29 1.02 14.54 -6.52
CA VAL A 29 -0.28 13.88 -6.35
C VAL A 29 -0.03 12.47 -5.84
N LEU A 30 -0.62 12.13 -4.70
CA LEU A 30 -0.49 10.80 -4.09
C LEU A 30 -1.59 9.89 -4.63
N ALA A 31 -1.21 8.91 -5.44
CA ALA A 31 -2.12 7.93 -6.05
C ALA A 31 -1.54 6.50 -5.99
N ALA A 32 -0.83 6.18 -4.90
CA ALA A 32 -0.05 4.94 -4.75
C ALA A 32 -0.87 3.71 -4.31
N GLY A 33 -2.20 3.79 -4.30
CA GLY A 33 -3.07 2.69 -3.87
C GLY A 33 -3.15 2.51 -2.35
N GLY A 34 -3.57 1.31 -1.93
CA GLY A 34 -3.84 0.96 -0.53
C GLY A 34 -2.75 0.11 0.14
N TYR A 35 -3.11 -0.51 1.27
CA TYR A 35 -2.22 -1.31 2.12
C TYR A 35 -2.73 -2.74 2.41
N ALA A 36 -3.72 -3.21 1.66
CA ALA A 36 -4.38 -4.51 1.90
C ALA A 36 -3.54 -5.74 1.49
N ASN A 37 -2.28 -5.54 1.09
CA ASN A 37 -1.27 -6.59 0.94
C ASN A 37 0.00 -6.27 1.74
N ASP A 38 -0.10 -5.42 2.75
CA ASP A 38 1.05 -5.06 3.57
C ASP A 38 1.32 -6.14 4.62
N HIS A 39 2.33 -6.97 4.36
CA HIS A 39 2.81 -8.02 5.26
C HIS A 39 4.29 -7.82 5.66
N GLN A 40 4.80 -6.58 5.52
CA GLN A 40 6.17 -6.23 5.87
C GLN A 40 6.34 -6.07 7.39
N GLU A 41 7.60 -5.97 7.83
CA GLU A 41 7.89 -5.58 9.21
C GLU A 41 7.30 -4.18 9.50
N ARG A 42 6.51 -4.07 10.58
CA ARG A 42 5.68 -2.88 10.91
C ARG A 42 4.58 -2.59 9.86
N SER A 43 3.89 -3.65 9.42
CA SER A 43 2.78 -3.49 8.49
C SER A 43 1.63 -2.65 9.05
N LEU A 44 0.92 -1.98 8.16
CA LEU A 44 -0.30 -1.25 8.45
C LEU A 44 -1.45 -2.21 8.82
N LEU A 45 -1.47 -3.43 8.25
CA LEU A 45 -2.44 -4.45 8.63
C LEU A 45 -2.24 -4.90 10.09
N ASP A 46 -1.00 -5.21 10.50
CA ASP A 46 -0.71 -5.59 11.90
C ASP A 46 -1.00 -4.45 12.87
N ARG A 47 -0.78 -3.20 12.43
CA ARG A 47 -1.02 -2.02 13.27
C ARG A 47 -2.50 -1.71 13.47
N PHE A 48 -3.33 -1.82 12.43
CA PHE A 48 -4.70 -1.30 12.44
C PHE A 48 -5.78 -2.39 12.42
N THR A 49 -5.51 -3.57 11.85
CA THR A 49 -6.45 -4.69 11.70
C THR A 49 -5.72 -6.05 11.76
N PRO A 50 -5.04 -6.38 12.89
CA PRO A 50 -4.15 -7.55 12.98
C PRO A 50 -4.87 -8.89 12.72
N GLU A 51 -6.16 -8.97 12.98
CA GLU A 51 -6.99 -10.14 12.68
C GLU A 51 -7.07 -10.43 11.17
N LEU A 52 -6.95 -9.41 10.33
CA LEU A 52 -7.06 -9.52 8.87
C LEU A 52 -5.73 -9.85 8.20
N ALA A 53 -4.60 -9.62 8.88
CA ALA A 53 -3.26 -9.91 8.35
C ALA A 53 -3.06 -11.40 7.98
N LYS A 54 -3.90 -12.29 8.50
CA LYS A 54 -3.89 -13.73 8.24
C LYS A 54 -4.71 -14.14 7.01
N LEU A 55 -5.55 -13.25 6.50
CA LEU A 55 -6.41 -13.55 5.35
C LEU A 55 -5.61 -13.42 4.04
N PRO A 56 -5.93 -14.23 3.02
CA PRO A 56 -5.42 -14.01 1.69
C PRO A 56 -5.92 -12.67 1.13
N THR A 57 -5.21 -12.12 0.16
CA THR A 57 -5.56 -10.83 -0.45
C THR A 57 -5.83 -10.96 -1.93
N THR A 58 -6.65 -10.08 -2.50
CA THR A 58 -6.79 -9.93 -3.96
C THR A 58 -5.85 -8.89 -4.54
N ASN A 59 -5.13 -8.17 -3.69
CA ASN A 59 -4.29 -7.07 -4.10
C ASN A 59 -2.93 -7.57 -4.60
N GLY A 60 -2.36 -6.85 -5.57
CA GLY A 60 -1.01 -7.12 -6.04
C GLY A 60 0.06 -6.82 -4.97
N PRO A 61 1.31 -7.29 -5.19
CA PRO A 61 2.42 -7.11 -4.23
C PRO A 61 2.79 -5.65 -3.95
N PHE A 62 2.32 -4.71 -4.77
CA PHE A 62 2.54 -3.27 -4.64
C PHE A 62 1.62 -2.56 -3.63
N ALA A 63 0.55 -3.22 -3.15
CA ALA A 63 -0.44 -2.60 -2.25
C ALA A 63 0.01 -2.63 -0.78
N THR A 64 1.18 -2.04 -0.49
CA THR A 64 1.86 -2.07 0.81
C THR A 64 1.73 -0.77 1.62
N GLY A 65 1.03 0.22 1.09
CA GLY A 65 0.77 1.49 1.77
C GLY A 65 2.01 2.37 2.01
N ASP A 66 3.03 2.28 1.17
CA ASP A 66 4.33 2.95 1.37
C ASP A 66 4.19 4.47 1.54
N VAL A 67 3.31 5.10 0.76
CA VAL A 67 3.02 6.54 0.89
C VAL A 67 2.37 6.86 2.24
N ILE A 68 1.47 6.02 2.73
CA ILE A 68 0.83 6.22 4.04
C ILE A 68 1.88 6.11 5.15
N LYS A 69 2.74 5.09 5.09
CA LYS A 69 3.88 4.93 6.02
C LYS A 69 4.79 6.17 5.98
N ALA A 70 5.14 6.64 4.79
CA ALA A 70 5.99 7.81 4.61
C ALA A 70 5.36 9.09 5.17
N LEU A 71 4.05 9.29 5.01
CA LEU A 71 3.32 10.42 5.59
C LEU A 71 3.30 10.38 7.12
N LEU A 72 3.08 9.19 7.70
CA LEU A 72 3.08 8.98 9.15
C LEU A 72 4.47 9.16 9.78
N GLN A 73 5.55 8.87 9.04
CA GLN A 73 6.92 8.98 9.53
C GLN A 73 7.50 10.40 9.43
N GLN A 74 7.17 11.15 8.38
CA GLN A 74 7.76 12.48 8.13
C GLN A 74 7.14 13.61 9.00
N ASP A 75 6.17 13.30 9.86
CA ASP A 75 5.47 14.27 10.73
C ASP A 75 5.00 15.55 9.99
N LEU A 76 4.48 15.37 8.78
CA LEU A 76 4.10 16.48 7.89
C LEU A 76 2.76 17.14 8.27
N GLY A 77 2.19 16.81 9.44
CA GLY A 77 0.83 17.17 9.80
C GLY A 77 -0.26 16.43 9.00
N ALA A 78 0.11 15.40 8.24
CA ALA A 78 -0.84 14.54 7.55
C ALA A 78 -1.60 13.67 8.56
N GLN A 79 -2.91 13.54 8.37
CA GLN A 79 -3.77 12.70 9.20
C GLN A 79 -4.33 11.56 8.38
N THR A 80 -4.42 10.38 8.99
CA THR A 80 -5.14 9.25 8.43
C THR A 80 -6.51 9.15 9.08
N THR A 81 -7.47 8.59 8.37
CA THR A 81 -8.82 8.33 8.88
C THR A 81 -9.25 6.93 8.47
N LEU A 82 -10.01 6.24 9.33
CA LEU A 82 -10.60 4.92 9.06
C LEU A 82 -9.58 3.83 8.64
N MET A 83 -8.35 3.89 9.16
CA MET A 83 -7.33 2.87 8.90
C MET A 83 -7.69 1.47 9.46
N ASP A 84 -8.68 1.40 10.34
CA ASP A 84 -9.24 0.15 10.87
C ASP A 84 -10.39 -0.41 10.00
N LYS A 85 -10.79 0.29 8.92
CA LYS A 85 -11.90 -0.11 8.03
C LYS A 85 -11.38 -0.75 6.75
N VAL A 86 -10.93 -1.99 6.86
CA VAL A 86 -10.49 -2.79 5.71
C VAL A 86 -11.66 -3.65 5.18
N GLN A 87 -11.93 -3.57 3.88
CA GLN A 87 -12.98 -4.35 3.23
C GLN A 87 -12.48 -5.77 2.91
N ILE A 88 -13.31 -6.78 3.24
CA ILE A 88 -13.07 -8.18 2.89
C ILE A 88 -14.03 -8.56 1.77
N HIS A 89 -13.49 -9.08 0.66
CA HIS A 89 -14.32 -9.63 -0.40
C HIS A 89 -14.64 -11.10 -0.13
N PRO A 90 -15.91 -11.55 -0.17
CA PRO A 90 -16.28 -12.89 0.29
C PRO A 90 -15.92 -14.04 -0.68
N THR A 91 -15.65 -13.74 -1.96
CA THR A 91 -15.54 -14.76 -3.02
C THR A 91 -14.22 -14.71 -3.81
N GLY A 92 -13.08 -14.71 -3.10
CA GLY A 92 -11.78 -14.93 -3.76
C GLY A 92 -11.67 -16.34 -4.34
N PHE A 93 -11.26 -16.46 -5.60
CA PHE A 93 -11.09 -17.77 -6.23
C PHE A 93 -9.88 -18.51 -5.68
N LEU A 94 -10.07 -19.79 -5.36
CA LEU A 94 -8.99 -20.71 -5.04
C LEU A 94 -8.52 -21.39 -6.31
N GLU A 95 -7.24 -21.25 -6.62
CA GLU A 95 -6.63 -22.07 -7.67
C GLU A 95 -6.44 -23.50 -7.16
N VAL A 96 -7.03 -24.48 -7.84
CA VAL A 96 -6.99 -25.90 -7.43
C VAL A 96 -5.55 -26.43 -7.35
N LYS A 97 -4.66 -25.95 -8.23
CA LYS A 97 -3.24 -26.35 -8.25
C LYS A 97 -2.42 -25.69 -7.12
N GLN A 98 -2.87 -24.52 -6.64
CA GLN A 98 -2.16 -23.74 -5.62
C GLN A 98 -3.16 -23.17 -4.59
N PRO A 99 -3.87 -24.03 -3.84
CA PRO A 99 -4.99 -23.62 -2.98
C PRO A 99 -4.53 -22.66 -1.87
N ASN A 100 -3.28 -22.78 -1.44
CA ASN A 100 -2.68 -21.97 -0.38
C ASN A 100 -1.93 -20.73 -0.89
N PHE A 101 -2.00 -20.42 -2.20
CA PHE A 101 -1.37 -19.20 -2.71
C PHE A 101 -1.97 -17.97 -2.02
N HIS A 102 -1.15 -17.06 -1.51
CA HIS A 102 -1.65 -15.99 -0.63
C HIS A 102 -2.49 -14.96 -1.40
N THR A 103 -2.10 -14.67 -2.63
CA THR A 103 -2.88 -13.81 -3.52
C THR A 103 -3.99 -14.61 -4.20
N LYS A 104 -5.21 -14.07 -4.21
CA LYS A 104 -6.38 -14.62 -4.89
C LYS A 104 -6.82 -13.66 -6.00
N PHE A 105 -7.64 -14.12 -6.91
CA PHE A 105 -8.26 -13.27 -7.93
C PHE A 105 -9.79 -13.34 -7.80
N LEU A 106 -10.50 -12.31 -8.25
CA LEU A 106 -11.95 -12.39 -8.44
C LEU A 106 -12.23 -12.67 -9.91
N ALA A 107 -13.45 -13.13 -10.21
CA ALA A 107 -13.86 -13.41 -11.59
C ALA A 107 -13.69 -12.20 -12.51
N PRO A 108 -14.05 -10.96 -12.09
CA PRO A 108 -13.82 -9.78 -12.92
C PRO A 108 -12.36 -9.57 -13.35
N GLU A 109 -11.38 -9.83 -12.49
CA GLU A 109 -9.95 -9.69 -12.83
C GLU A 109 -9.49 -10.76 -13.82
N ALA A 110 -10.04 -11.98 -13.75
CA ALA A 110 -9.72 -13.05 -14.70
C ALA A 110 -10.29 -12.82 -16.11
N LEU A 111 -11.29 -11.93 -16.24
CA LEU A 111 -11.96 -11.61 -17.51
C LEU A 111 -11.46 -10.31 -18.14
N ARG A 112 -10.51 -9.63 -17.51
CA ARG A 112 -9.96 -8.35 -17.96
C ARG A 112 -8.82 -8.55 -18.95
#